data_AF-A0A091TTN8-F1
#
_entry.id   AF-A0A091TTN8-F1
#
_cell.length_a   1.000
_cell.length_b   1.000
_cell.length_c   1.000
_cell.angle_alpha   90.00
_cell.angle_beta   90.00
_cell.angle_gamma   90.00
#
_symmetry.space_group_name_H-M   'P 1'
#
loop_
_entity.id
_entity.type
_entity.pdbx_description
1 polymer ?
#
loop_
_entity_poly.entity_id
_entity_poly.type
_entity_poly.pdbx_seq_one_letter_code
_entity_poly.pdbx_strand_id
1 'polypeptide(L)'
;LMAGVIIEEVENEKKLEKRGTLEEDVIGVVFKDDFSYRLRFQSYSVVSPSDAFEHIDTCSDFSSSHCKVPLYWYAGFLSLQSSIDAAVIEMKTNHSVWEEMKSISGVRLRSPLIKPVYKLGYIWFIIYIILCFSPYMYFLSVKVMREKKKLKVLMKAMGLQDIAFWLSWSLLYTVYVAITSSLLTLITI
;
A
#
# COMPACT_ATOMS: atom_id res chain seq x y z
N LEU A 1 -35.48 9.07 12.61
CA LEU A 1 -35.83 7.63 12.53
C LEU A 1 -35.21 7.04 11.28
N MET A 2 -34.33 6.04 11.44
CA MET A 2 -33.78 5.29 10.31
C MET A 2 -34.91 4.55 9.58
N ALA A 3 -35.22 4.95 8.35
CA ALA A 3 -36.26 4.30 7.57
C ALA A 3 -35.77 2.92 7.11
N GLY A 4 -36.53 1.86 7.39
CA GLY A 4 -36.22 0.50 6.93
C GLY A 4 -35.44 -0.39 7.90
N VAL A 5 -35.18 0.06 9.13
CA VAL A 5 -34.53 -0.77 10.16
C VAL A 5 -35.58 -1.32 11.13
N ILE A 6 -35.54 -2.62 11.40
CA ILE A 6 -36.37 -3.28 12.40
C ILE A 6 -35.55 -3.43 13.68
N ILE A 7 -36.08 -2.93 14.80
CA ILE A 7 -35.42 -3.03 16.11
C ILE A 7 -36.10 -4.15 16.89
N GLU A 8 -35.32 -5.13 17.32
CA GLU A 8 -35.79 -6.24 18.15
C GLU A 8 -34.89 -6.38 19.38
N GLU A 9 -35.50 -6.50 20.56
CA GLU A 9 -34.78 -6.81 21.78
C GLU A 9 -34.44 -8.31 21.83
N VAL A 10 -33.20 -8.61 22.24
CA VAL A 10 -32.73 -10.00 22.36
C VAL A 10 -32.37 -10.29 23.81
N GLU A 11 -32.93 -11.38 24.35
CA GLU A 11 -32.79 -11.76 25.77
C GLU A 11 -31.34 -11.98 26.23
N ASN A 12 -30.43 -12.41 25.34
CA ASN A 12 -29.06 -12.77 25.71
C ASN A 12 -28.07 -12.62 24.55
N GLU A 13 -26.83 -12.24 24.87
CA GLU A 13 -25.74 -12.03 23.91
C GLU A 13 -25.43 -13.31 23.09
N LYS A 14 -25.54 -14.50 23.70
CA LYS A 14 -25.35 -15.77 22.97
C LYS A 14 -26.38 -16.00 21.85
N LYS A 15 -27.62 -15.55 22.05
CA LYS A 15 -28.70 -15.68 21.05
C LYS A 15 -28.48 -14.68 19.92
N LEU A 16 -28.01 -13.48 20.27
CA LEU A 16 -27.61 -12.44 19.33
C LEU A 16 -26.42 -12.88 18.45
N GLU A 17 -25.41 -13.52 19.03
CA GLU A 17 -24.26 -14.05 18.27
C GLU A 17 -24.66 -15.16 17.29
N LYS A 18 -25.54 -16.07 17.72
CA LYS A 18 -26.09 -17.10 16.82
C LYS A 18 -26.86 -16.48 15.66
N ARG A 19 -27.72 -15.48 15.91
CA ARG A 19 -28.46 -14.79 14.84
C ARG A 19 -27.53 -14.04 13.90
N GLY A 20 -26.58 -13.27 14.43
CA GLY A 20 -25.61 -12.54 13.59
C GLY A 20 -24.71 -13.44 12.75
N THR A 21 -24.59 -14.74 13.09
CA THR A 21 -23.87 -15.72 12.25
C THR A 21 -24.77 -16.35 11.19
N LEU A 22 -26.08 -16.43 11.45
CA LEU A 22 -27.06 -17.09 10.56
C LEU A 22 -27.74 -16.12 9.58
N GLU A 23 -27.93 -14.87 10.00
CA GLU A 23 -28.64 -13.83 9.26
C GLU A 23 -27.64 -12.74 8.86
N GLU A 24 -27.60 -12.39 7.57
CA GLU A 24 -26.59 -11.47 7.01
C GLU A 24 -26.84 -9.99 7.33
N ASP A 25 -28.10 -9.61 7.53
CA ASP A 25 -28.52 -8.22 7.69
C ASP A 25 -28.73 -7.80 9.16
N VAL A 26 -28.24 -8.60 10.11
CA VAL A 26 -28.42 -8.33 11.55
C VAL A 26 -27.18 -7.66 12.13
N ILE A 27 -27.39 -6.45 12.67
CA ILE A 27 -26.37 -5.72 13.42
C ILE A 27 -26.69 -5.83 14.91
N GLY A 28 -25.74 -6.36 15.68
CA GLY A 28 -25.91 -6.51 17.11
C GLY A 28 -25.44 -5.28 17.88
N VAL A 29 -26.26 -4.78 18.80
CA VAL A 29 -25.87 -3.72 19.75
C VAL A 29 -25.93 -4.29 21.16
N VAL A 30 -24.80 -4.30 21.86
CA VAL A 30 -24.69 -4.81 23.23
C VAL A 30 -24.31 -3.66 24.16
N PHE A 31 -25.27 -3.17 24.94
CA PHE A 31 -25.03 -2.18 25.97
C PHE A 31 -24.34 -2.82 27.18
N LYS A 32 -23.30 -2.17 27.68
CA LYS A 32 -22.58 -2.54 28.90
C LYS A 32 -22.96 -1.65 30.07
N ASP A 33 -23.01 -0.35 29.80
CA ASP A 33 -23.43 0.70 30.71
C ASP A 33 -24.33 1.69 29.94
N ASP A 34 -24.89 2.67 30.65
CA ASP A 34 -25.75 3.70 30.06
C ASP A 34 -25.08 4.54 28.95
N PHE A 35 -23.74 4.54 28.90
CA PHE A 35 -22.94 5.30 27.94
C PHE A 35 -22.01 4.42 27.10
N SER A 36 -21.97 3.11 27.36
CA SER A 36 -21.00 2.22 26.74
C SER A 36 -21.72 1.07 26.04
N TYR A 37 -21.44 0.91 24.75
CA TYR A 37 -22.01 -0.14 23.93
C TYR A 37 -20.96 -0.77 23.02
N ARG A 38 -21.25 -1.98 22.55
CA ARG A 38 -20.43 -2.72 21.59
C ARG A 38 -21.29 -3.05 20.39
N LEU A 39 -20.80 -2.70 19.21
CA LEU A 39 -21.39 -3.10 17.95
C LEU A 39 -20.78 -4.43 17.49
N ARG A 40 -21.63 -5.35 17.09
CA ARG A 40 -21.26 -6.64 16.49
C ARG A 40 -21.73 -6.64 15.05
N PHE A 41 -20.77 -6.71 14.15
CA PHE A 41 -20.97 -6.82 12.71
C PHE A 41 -20.45 -8.16 12.22
N GLN A 42 -20.99 -8.64 11.09
CA GLN A 42 -20.40 -9.77 10.40
C GLN A 42 -19.02 -9.41 9.85
N SER A 43 -18.08 -10.36 9.90
CA SER A 43 -16.67 -10.13 9.60
C SER A 43 -16.39 -9.56 8.20
N TYR A 44 -17.30 -9.73 7.25
CA TYR A 44 -17.17 -9.23 5.88
C TYR A 44 -17.92 -7.92 5.62
N SER A 45 -18.84 -7.53 6.51
CA SER A 45 -19.70 -6.36 6.34
C SER A 45 -19.00 -5.04 6.71
N VAL A 46 -17.98 -5.10 7.57
CA VAL A 46 -17.25 -3.95 8.08
C VAL A 46 -15.75 -4.22 8.06
N VAL A 47 -14.95 -3.18 7.80
CA VAL A 47 -13.48 -3.27 7.81
C VAL A 47 -13.01 -3.66 9.21
N SER A 48 -11.95 -4.46 9.26
CA SER A 48 -11.31 -4.81 10.52
C SER A 48 -10.75 -3.55 11.20
N PRO A 49 -11.07 -3.29 12.48
CA PRO A 49 -10.59 -2.11 13.21
C PRO A 49 -9.13 -2.20 13.64
N SER A 50 -8.35 -3.12 13.06
CA SER A 50 -6.99 -3.38 13.48
C SER A 50 -6.00 -2.54 12.68
N ASP A 51 -5.23 -1.72 13.38
CA ASP A 51 -4.19 -0.86 12.79
C ASP A 51 -3.15 -1.67 11.99
N ALA A 52 -2.93 -2.93 12.37
CA ALA A 52 -2.04 -3.85 11.65
C ALA A 52 -2.49 -4.12 10.20
N PHE A 53 -3.77 -3.92 9.90
CA PHE A 53 -4.38 -4.09 8.59
C PHE A 53 -4.86 -2.77 7.99
N GLU A 54 -4.36 -1.62 8.48
CA GLU A 54 -4.55 -0.33 7.81
C GLU A 54 -4.07 -0.45 6.37
N HIS A 55 -5.03 -0.54 5.46
CA HIS A 55 -4.74 -0.49 4.04
C HIS A 55 -4.34 0.94 3.72
N ILE A 56 -3.04 1.17 3.56
CA ILE A 56 -2.55 2.38 2.90
C ILE A 56 -3.00 2.28 1.44
N ASP A 57 -4.22 2.72 1.17
CA ASP A 57 -4.83 2.70 -0.14
C ASP A 57 -4.59 4.05 -0.81
N THR A 58 -3.85 4.03 -1.92
CA THR A 58 -3.63 5.21 -2.76
C THR A 58 -4.79 5.36 -3.72
N CYS A 59 -5.89 5.91 -3.21
CA CYS A 59 -7.08 6.17 -4.03
C CYS A 59 -6.89 7.46 -4.82
N SER A 60 -7.00 7.38 -6.16
CA SER A 60 -7.13 8.56 -7.02
C SER A 60 -8.59 9.02 -7.12
N ASP A 61 -9.52 8.08 -7.21
CA ASP A 61 -10.97 8.31 -7.24
C ASP A 61 -11.64 7.75 -5.98
N PHE A 62 -12.47 8.57 -5.33
CA PHE A 62 -13.14 8.25 -4.08
C PHE A 62 -14.51 7.60 -4.28
N SER A 63 -14.69 6.87 -5.38
CA SER A 63 -15.83 5.97 -5.52
C SER A 63 -15.66 4.78 -4.59
N SER A 64 -16.76 4.22 -4.08
CA SER A 64 -16.76 2.99 -3.29
C SER A 64 -16.11 1.81 -4.02
N SER A 65 -16.11 1.84 -5.36
CA SER A 65 -15.44 0.84 -6.21
C SER A 65 -13.92 0.97 -6.26
N HIS A 66 -13.37 2.16 -6.02
CA HIS A 66 -11.96 2.48 -6.22
C HIS A 66 -11.20 2.84 -4.95
N CYS A 67 -11.92 3.09 -3.84
CA CYS A 67 -11.30 3.47 -2.59
C CYS A 67 -11.91 2.77 -1.39
N LYS A 68 -11.07 2.05 -0.64
CA LYS A 68 -11.49 1.37 0.58
C LYS A 68 -11.38 2.26 1.83
N VAL A 69 -10.76 3.44 1.73
CA VAL A 69 -10.40 4.27 2.90
C VAL A 69 -11.61 4.76 3.71
N PRO A 70 -12.75 5.16 3.11
CA PRO A 70 -13.94 5.48 3.92
C PRO A 70 -14.95 4.32 3.96
N LEU A 71 -14.52 3.05 4.04
CA LEU A 71 -15.47 1.93 4.05
C LEU A 71 -16.47 1.99 5.21
N TYR A 72 -16.05 2.44 6.40
CA TYR A 72 -16.96 2.65 7.55
C TYR A 72 -18.08 3.67 7.25
N TRP A 73 -17.81 4.63 6.36
CA TRP A 73 -18.81 5.59 5.90
C TRP A 73 -19.80 4.93 4.93
N TYR A 74 -19.29 4.23 3.90
CA TYR A 74 -20.14 3.60 2.89
C TYR A 74 -20.93 2.40 3.42
N ALA A 75 -20.38 1.66 4.39
CA ALA A 75 -21.07 0.55 5.04
C ALA A 75 -22.14 1.00 6.04
N GLY A 76 -22.32 2.31 6.26
CA GLY A 76 -23.33 2.84 7.17
C GLY A 76 -23.01 2.68 8.66
N PHE A 77 -21.82 2.18 9.02
CA PHE A 77 -21.36 2.06 10.40
C PHE A 77 -21.44 3.39 11.14
N LEU A 78 -20.95 4.46 10.52
CA LEU A 78 -20.96 5.78 11.14
C LEU A 78 -22.39 6.32 11.33
N SER A 79 -23.29 6.08 10.37
CA SER A 79 -24.69 6.51 10.50
C SER A 79 -25.40 5.79 11.64
N LEU A 80 -25.12 4.49 11.84
CA LEU A 80 -25.62 3.73 12.98
C LEU A 80 -25.06 4.28 14.29
N GLN A 81 -23.76 4.49 14.36
CA GLN A 81 -23.09 5.01 15.55
C GLN A 81 -23.65 6.38 15.95
N SER A 82 -23.76 7.32 15.01
CA SER A 82 -24.37 8.64 15.28
C SER A 82 -25.83 8.53 15.74
N SER A 83 -26.60 7.58 15.23
CA SER A 83 -28.00 7.42 15.65
C SER A 83 -28.13 6.88 17.07
N ILE A 84 -27.26 5.94 17.45
CA ILE A 84 -27.20 5.41 18.82
C ILE A 84 -26.72 6.50 19.78
N ASP A 85 -25.65 7.21 19.41
CA ASP A 85 -25.08 8.28 20.23
C ASP A 85 -26.08 9.43 20.44
N ALA A 86 -26.82 9.82 19.39
CA ALA A 86 -27.89 10.81 19.50
C ALA A 86 -28.99 10.36 20.49
N ALA A 87 -29.40 9.09 20.43
CA ALA A 87 -30.41 8.54 21.33
C ALA A 87 -29.93 8.47 22.79
N VAL A 88 -28.67 8.07 23.02
CA VAL A 88 -28.06 8.05 24.36
C VAL A 88 -27.95 9.45 24.94
N ILE A 89 -27.53 10.44 24.13
CA ILE A 89 -27.45 11.84 24.56
C ILE A 89 -28.85 12.37 24.90
N GLU A 90 -29.85 12.11 24.06
CA GLU A 90 -31.23 12.53 24.29
C GLU A 90 -31.79 11.93 25.58
N MET A 91 -31.58 10.63 25.81
CA MET A 91 -31.99 9.93 27.03
C MET A 91 -31.40 10.56 28.31
N LYS A 92 -30.16 11.04 28.26
CA LYS A 92 -29.44 11.55 29.44
C LYS A 92 -29.59 13.04 29.68
N THR A 93 -29.68 13.82 28.61
CA THR A 93 -29.76 15.28 28.67
C THR A 93 -31.19 15.80 28.55
N ASN A 94 -32.14 14.94 28.19
CA ASN A 94 -33.52 15.29 27.85
C ASN A 94 -33.59 16.37 26.74
N HIS A 95 -32.57 16.41 25.88
CA HIS A 95 -32.43 17.33 24.77
C HIS A 95 -32.07 16.54 23.52
N SER A 96 -32.90 16.66 22.48
CA SER A 96 -32.66 15.94 21.23
C SER A 96 -31.55 16.61 20.42
N VAL A 97 -30.53 15.84 20.08
CA VAL A 97 -29.39 16.27 19.25
C VAL A 97 -29.44 15.66 17.84
N TRP A 98 -30.58 15.09 17.45
CA TRP A 98 -30.73 14.36 16.18
C TRP A 98 -30.42 15.24 14.95
N GLU A 99 -30.94 16.46 14.91
CA GLU A 99 -30.71 17.38 13.77
C GLU A 99 -29.25 17.84 13.70
N GLU A 100 -28.62 18.04 14.86
CA GLU A 100 -27.18 18.36 14.94
C GLU A 100 -26.33 17.20 14.43
N MET A 101 -26.61 15.98 14.89
CA MET A 101 -25.91 14.77 14.45
C MET A 101 -26.11 14.46 12.97
N LYS A 102 -27.31 14.69 12.44
CA LYS A 102 -27.61 14.54 11.01
C LYS A 102 -26.84 15.53 10.13
N SER A 103 -26.51 16.71 10.67
CA SER A 103 -25.73 17.73 9.98
C SER A 103 -24.22 17.43 9.94
N ILE A 104 -23.76 16.45 10.73
CA ILE A 104 -22.34 16.05 10.76
C ILE A 104 -21.95 15.52 9.39
N SER A 105 -20.99 16.19 8.77
CA SER A 105 -20.36 15.76 7.53
C SER A 105 -18.89 15.43 7.77
N GLY A 106 -18.42 14.35 7.18
CA GLY A 106 -17.00 14.03 7.17
C GLY A 106 -16.29 14.87 6.14
N VAL A 107 -15.34 15.71 6.56
CA VAL A 107 -14.42 16.40 5.65
C VAL A 107 -13.10 15.66 5.63
N ARG A 108 -12.67 15.18 4.46
CA ARG A 108 -11.35 14.56 4.32
C ARG A 108 -10.29 15.64 4.15
N LEU A 109 -9.24 15.57 4.96
CA LEU A 109 -8.03 16.34 4.70
C LEU A 109 -7.29 15.77 3.48
N ARG A 110 -6.64 16.66 2.73
CA ARG A 110 -5.80 16.25 1.60
C ARG A 110 -4.59 15.50 2.14
N SER A 111 -4.51 14.21 1.86
CA SER A 111 -3.31 13.41 2.10
C SER A 111 -2.22 13.78 1.07
N PRO A 112 -0.93 13.73 1.46
CA PRO A 112 0.15 13.90 0.51
C PRO A 112 0.05 12.81 -0.57
N LEU A 113 0.37 13.16 -1.84
CA LEU A 113 0.56 12.17 -2.89
C LEU A 113 1.77 11.32 -2.53
N ILE A 114 1.54 10.24 -1.79
CA ILE A 114 2.50 9.16 -1.69
C ILE A 114 2.40 8.46 -3.04
N LYS A 115 3.33 8.74 -3.96
CA LYS A 115 3.53 7.89 -5.13
C LYS A 115 4.02 6.55 -4.57
N PRO A 116 3.25 5.46 -4.63
CA PRO A 116 3.82 4.15 -4.37
C PRO A 116 4.73 3.90 -5.57
N VAL A 117 6.00 4.31 -5.46
CA VAL A 117 7.03 3.87 -6.39
C VAL A 117 6.93 2.36 -6.35
N TYR A 118 6.49 1.76 -7.46
CA TYR A 118 6.21 0.34 -7.60
C TYR A 118 7.41 -0.47 -7.10
N LYS A 119 7.43 -0.78 -5.80
CA LYS A 119 8.59 -1.38 -5.15
C LYS A 119 8.88 -2.74 -5.79
N LEU A 120 7.82 -3.46 -6.14
CA LEU A 120 7.88 -4.70 -6.92
C LEU A 120 8.38 -4.46 -8.35
N GLY A 121 7.77 -3.55 -9.11
CA GLY A 121 8.17 -3.27 -10.49
C GLY A 121 9.64 -2.86 -10.61
N TYR A 122 10.12 -2.03 -9.68
CA TYR A 122 11.52 -1.63 -9.60
C TYR A 122 12.46 -2.79 -9.26
N ILE A 123 12.09 -3.65 -8.31
CA ILE A 123 12.88 -4.85 -7.97
C ILE A 123 12.98 -5.79 -9.18
N TRP A 124 11.85 -6.08 -9.85
CA TRP A 124 11.82 -6.92 -11.04
C TRP A 124 12.64 -6.31 -12.19
N PHE A 125 12.57 -4.99 -12.36
CA PHE A 125 13.39 -4.26 -13.33
C PHE A 125 14.88 -4.41 -13.04
N ILE A 126 15.33 -4.23 -11.79
CA ILE A 126 16.73 -4.41 -11.40
C ILE A 126 17.21 -5.85 -11.64
N ILE A 127 16.39 -6.85 -11.29
CA ILE A 127 16.70 -8.27 -11.53
C ILE A 127 16.86 -8.54 -13.03
N TYR A 128 15.94 -8.02 -13.86
CA TYR A 128 15.98 -8.19 -15.31
C TYR A 128 17.23 -7.56 -15.94
N ILE A 129 17.60 -6.35 -15.49
CA ILE A 129 18.83 -5.69 -15.90
C ILE A 129 20.05 -6.56 -15.55
N ILE A 130 20.17 -7.04 -14.30
CA ILE A 130 21.30 -7.89 -13.88
C ILE A 130 21.40 -9.17 -14.73
N LEU A 131 20.28 -9.83 -14.99
CA LEU A 131 20.22 -11.05 -15.83
C LEU A 131 20.65 -10.78 -17.28
N CYS A 132 20.20 -9.68 -17.87
CA CYS A 132 20.55 -9.31 -19.25
C CYS A 132 22.04 -8.92 -19.38
N PHE A 133 22.58 -8.20 -18.40
CA PHE A 133 23.97 -7.73 -18.45
C PHE A 133 24.99 -8.82 -18.10
N SER A 134 24.62 -9.83 -17.31
CA SER A 134 25.52 -10.93 -16.90
C SER A 134 26.22 -11.66 -18.06
N PRO A 135 25.53 -12.22 -19.08
CA PRO A 135 26.19 -12.92 -20.18
C PRO A 135 27.02 -11.97 -21.05
N TYR A 136 26.56 -10.73 -21.25
CA TYR A 136 27.28 -9.73 -22.02
C TYR A 136 28.62 -9.36 -21.36
N MET A 137 28.60 -9.08 -20.05
CA MET A 137 29.81 -8.80 -19.26
C MET A 137 30.77 -10.00 -19.24
N TYR A 138 30.24 -11.22 -19.18
CA TYR A 138 31.05 -12.44 -19.22
C TYR A 138 31.83 -12.58 -20.55
N PHE A 139 31.13 -12.50 -21.68
CA PHE A 139 31.77 -12.61 -23.00
C PHE A 139 32.78 -11.50 -23.25
N LEU A 140 32.45 -10.27 -22.85
CA LEU A 140 33.36 -9.14 -22.93
C LEU A 140 34.62 -9.40 -22.10
N SER A 141 34.47 -9.82 -20.85
CA SER A 141 35.61 -10.09 -19.94
C SER A 141 36.54 -11.15 -20.52
N VAL A 142 36.01 -12.24 -21.08
CA VAL A 142 36.83 -13.30 -21.69
C VAL A 142 37.59 -12.81 -22.92
N LYS A 143 36.93 -12.05 -23.81
CA LYS A 143 37.57 -11.49 -25.01
C LYS A 143 38.66 -10.50 -24.65
N VAL A 144 38.34 -9.58 -23.74
CA VAL A 144 39.28 -8.55 -23.28
C VAL A 144 40.47 -9.19 -22.55
N MET A 145 40.28 -10.22 -21.72
CA MET A 145 41.39 -10.93 -21.07
C MET A 145 42.31 -11.65 -22.08
N ARG A 146 41.74 -12.19 -23.16
CA ARG A 146 42.51 -12.83 -24.24
C ARG A 146 43.35 -11.80 -25.02
N GLU A 147 42.77 -10.66 -25.35
CA GLU A 147 43.46 -9.57 -26.04
C GLU A 147 44.53 -8.92 -25.15
N LYS A 148 44.22 -8.69 -23.88
CA LYS A 148 45.15 -8.22 -22.85
C LYS A 148 46.41 -9.08 -22.78
N LYS A 149 46.28 -10.42 -22.77
CA LYS A 149 47.45 -11.31 -22.70
C LYS A 149 48.32 -11.18 -23.95
N LYS A 150 47.73 -11.03 -25.13
CA LYS A 150 48.46 -10.86 -26.39
C LYS A 150 49.14 -9.48 -26.49
N LEU A 151 48.40 -8.40 -26.19
CA LEU A 151 48.89 -7.03 -26.26
C LEU A 151 49.99 -6.75 -25.22
N LYS A 152 49.87 -7.32 -24.01
CA LYS A 152 50.91 -7.17 -22.99
C LYS A 152 52.24 -7.82 -23.43
N VAL A 153 52.19 -8.97 -24.09
CA VAL A 153 53.40 -9.63 -24.64
C VAL A 153 54.01 -8.79 -25.77
N LEU A 154 53.18 -8.25 -26.68
CA LEU A 154 53.63 -7.39 -27.77
C LEU A 154 54.25 -6.08 -27.27
N MET A 155 53.60 -5.39 -26.32
CA MET A 155 54.10 -4.14 -25.75
C MET A 155 55.40 -4.32 -24.98
N LYS A 156 55.56 -5.45 -24.26
CA LYS A 156 56.81 -5.76 -23.57
C LYS A 156 57.95 -6.03 -24.56
N ALA A 157 57.66 -6.62 -25.72
CA ALA A 157 58.64 -6.81 -26.79
C ALA A 157 59.05 -5.47 -27.46
N MET A 158 58.17 -4.47 -27.48
CA MET A 158 58.48 -3.10 -27.95
C MET A 158 59.13 -2.19 -26.89
N GLY A 159 59.34 -2.68 -25.65
CA GLY A 159 59.99 -1.90 -24.58
C GLY A 159 59.10 -0.87 -23.88
N LEU A 160 57.77 -0.97 -23.99
CA LEU A 160 56.85 -0.03 -23.34
C LEU A 160 56.71 -0.28 -21.83
N GLN A 161 56.54 0.79 -21.05
CA GLN A 161 56.43 0.73 -19.59
C GLN A 161 55.06 0.21 -19.14
N ASP A 162 55.03 -0.62 -18.07
CA ASP A 162 53.80 -1.24 -17.55
C ASP A 162 52.71 -0.21 -17.12
N ILE A 163 53.10 1.02 -16.79
CA ILE A 163 52.16 2.08 -16.35
C ILE A 163 51.24 2.52 -17.50
N ALA A 164 51.77 2.64 -18.72
CA ALA A 164 50.97 3.01 -19.90
C ALA A 164 49.89 1.95 -20.20
N PHE A 165 50.20 0.69 -19.93
CA PHE A 165 49.25 -0.41 -20.06
C PHE A 165 48.10 -0.31 -19.03
N TRP A 166 48.40 -0.01 -17.77
CA TRP A 166 47.38 0.17 -16.73
C TRP A 166 46.48 1.39 -16.97
N LEU A 167 47.04 2.49 -17.50
CA LEU A 167 46.26 3.67 -17.88
C LEU A 167 45.30 3.41 -19.04
N SER A 168 45.77 2.74 -20.10
CA SER A 168 44.91 2.36 -21.23
C SER A 168 43.77 1.45 -20.79
N TRP A 169 44.05 0.52 -19.88
CA TRP A 169 43.03 -0.34 -19.27
C TRP A 169 42.00 0.46 -18.48
N SER A 170 42.44 1.35 -17.59
CA SER A 170 41.53 2.19 -16.81
C SER A 170 40.62 3.03 -17.70
N LEU A 171 41.16 3.63 -18.77
CA LEU A 171 40.40 4.44 -19.72
C LEU A 171 39.30 3.62 -20.40
N LEU A 172 39.63 2.41 -20.88
CA LEU A 172 38.67 1.52 -21.53
C LEU A 172 37.52 1.13 -20.60
N TYR A 173 37.80 0.83 -19.33
CA TYR A 173 36.76 0.54 -18.33
C TYR A 173 35.84 1.74 -18.10
N THR A 174 36.41 2.94 -17.95
CA THR A 174 35.63 4.15 -17.75
C THR A 174 34.69 4.44 -18.92
N VAL A 175 35.19 4.35 -20.16
CA VAL A 175 34.37 4.56 -21.37
C VAL A 175 33.25 3.54 -21.47
N TYR A 176 33.55 2.27 -21.19
CA TYR A 176 32.57 1.21 -21.24
C TYR A 176 31.45 1.38 -20.21
N VAL A 177 31.81 1.67 -18.96
CA VAL A 177 30.84 1.96 -17.89
C VAL A 177 29.99 3.18 -18.25
N ALA A 178 30.58 4.24 -18.80
CA ALA A 178 29.85 5.42 -19.25
C ALA A 178 28.79 5.09 -20.32
N ILE A 179 29.15 4.31 -21.35
CA ILE A 179 28.20 3.90 -22.41
C ILE A 179 27.06 3.07 -21.83
N THR A 180 27.36 2.07 -21.00
CA THR A 180 26.32 1.23 -20.38
C THR A 180 25.41 2.03 -19.45
N SER A 181 25.96 2.99 -18.71
CA SER A 181 25.19 3.90 -17.85
C SER A 181 24.29 4.80 -18.68
N SER A 182 24.77 5.38 -19.79
CA SER A 182 23.96 6.22 -20.67
C SER A 182 22.80 5.44 -21.31
N LEU A 183 23.05 4.22 -21.78
CA LEU A 183 21.99 3.35 -22.32
C LEU A 183 20.95 3.00 -21.24
N LEU A 184 21.40 2.68 -20.03
CA LEU A 184 20.49 2.40 -18.91
C LEU A 184 19.62 3.61 -18.59
N THR A 185 20.21 4.81 -18.53
CA THR A 185 19.46 6.04 -18.26
C THR A 185 18.40 6.33 -19.32
N LEU A 186 18.69 6.01 -20.59
CA LEU A 186 17.79 6.25 -21.72
C LEU A 186 16.60 5.27 -21.75
N ILE A 187 16.78 4.07 -21.19
CA ILE A 187 15.72 3.06 -21.01
C ILE A 187 14.82 3.40 -19.81
N THR A 188 15.39 4.04 -18.78
CA THR A 188 14.67 4.38 -17.54
C THR A 188 13.93 5.72 -17.58
N ILE A 189 14.24 6.58 -18.56
CA ILE A 189 13.49 7.81 -18.87
C ILE A 189 12.22 7.44 -19.64
#